data_AF-A0A927YF59-F1
#
_entry.id   AF-A0A927YF59-F1
#
_cell.length_a   1.000
_cell.length_b   1.000
_cell.length_c   1.000
_cell.angle_alpha   90.00
_cell.angle_beta   90.00
_cell.angle_gamma   90.00
#
_symmetry.space_group_name_H-M   'P 1'
#
loop_
_entity.id
_entity.type
_entity.pdbx_description
1 polymer ?
#
loop_
_entity_poly.entity_id
_entity_poly.type
_entity_poly.pdbx_seq_one_letter_code
_entity_poly.pdbx_strand_id
1 'polypeptide(L)'
;MKMRKLNCPNCNGILDMKIYKNTSSIFCPYCGQSFIIYNENEYTVNQNIHTRYTDDAEVIKANNKYKENKRNDIICLIIIALSIGAIIAGILIPGSRGQRELNEGKISGGYYQDLIGEDYRTVKAHFEAAGFTNIELIDLDDAGLAVWKNEKVEMISIGGNTSFNSNDYFDSDTVIVISYH
;
A
#
# COMPACT_ATOMS: atom_id res chain seq x y z
N MET A 1 -80.67 38.95 -9.65
CA MET A 1 -79.40 38.24 -9.92
C MET A 1 -78.54 38.38 -8.66
N LYS A 2 -78.33 37.31 -7.87
CA LYS A 2 -77.53 37.36 -6.63
C LYS A 2 -76.09 36.99 -6.98
N MET A 3 -75.15 37.91 -6.78
CA MET A 3 -73.72 37.58 -6.81
C MET A 3 -73.37 36.89 -5.49
N ARG A 4 -73.03 35.59 -5.53
CA ARG A 4 -72.40 34.91 -4.39
C ARG A 4 -70.90 34.84 -4.68
N LYS A 5 -70.09 35.36 -3.76
CA LYS A 5 -68.63 35.21 -3.81
C LYS A 5 -68.28 33.79 -3.37
N LEU A 6 -67.51 33.08 -4.18
CA LEU A 6 -67.02 31.72 -3.88
C LEU A 6 -65.49 31.77 -3.79
N ASN A 7 -64.91 31.08 -2.82
CA ASN A 7 -63.45 30.96 -2.71
C ASN A 7 -63.02 29.63 -3.35
N CYS A 8 -61.88 29.62 -4.05
CA CYS A 8 -61.30 28.41 -4.60
C CYS A 8 -60.81 27.48 -3.47
N PRO A 9 -61.24 26.22 -3.39
CA PRO A 9 -60.82 25.33 -2.32
C PRO A 9 -59.33 24.93 -2.37
N ASN A 10 -58.66 25.07 -3.52
CA ASN A 10 -57.23 24.74 -3.64
C ASN A 10 -56.31 25.89 -3.21
N CYS A 11 -56.62 27.14 -3.59
CA CYS A 11 -55.72 28.28 -3.36
C CYS A 11 -56.37 29.43 -2.59
N ASN A 12 -57.62 29.28 -2.17
CA ASN A 12 -58.43 30.26 -1.44
C ASN A 12 -58.65 31.61 -2.15
N GLY A 13 -58.35 31.70 -3.45
CA GLY A 13 -58.58 32.89 -4.27
C GLY A 13 -60.08 33.17 -4.48
N ILE A 14 -60.47 34.45 -4.51
CA ILE A 14 -61.86 34.87 -4.71
C ILE A 14 -62.26 34.66 -6.17
N LEU A 15 -63.24 33.81 -6.43
CA LEU A 15 -63.77 33.53 -7.76
C LEU A 15 -64.99 34.42 -8.03
N ASP A 16 -64.86 35.40 -8.92
CA ASP A 16 -65.97 36.21 -9.41
C ASP A 16 -66.66 35.48 -10.57
N MET A 17 -67.75 34.75 -10.28
CA MET A 17 -68.53 34.05 -11.29
C MET A 17 -69.77 34.83 -11.73
N LYS A 18 -69.87 35.13 -13.03
CA LYS A 18 -71.17 35.39 -13.69
C LYS A 18 -71.81 34.04 -13.96
N ILE A 19 -72.81 33.66 -13.16
CA ILE A 19 -73.51 32.37 -13.28
C ILE A 19 -74.23 32.32 -14.63
N TYR A 20 -73.60 31.72 -15.65
CA TYR A 20 -74.32 31.20 -16.81
C TYR A 20 -74.94 29.87 -16.39
N LYS A 21 -76.25 29.78 -16.52
CA LYS A 21 -77.12 28.77 -15.89
C LYS A 21 -76.91 27.33 -16.38
N ASN A 22 -75.81 26.99 -17.06
CA ASN A 22 -75.64 25.66 -17.65
C ASN A 22 -74.20 25.17 -17.90
N THR A 23 -73.18 25.75 -17.26
CA THR A 23 -71.81 25.19 -17.33
C THR A 23 -71.44 24.56 -16.00
N SER A 24 -71.31 23.24 -16.00
CA SER A 24 -71.02 22.42 -14.82
C SER A 24 -69.56 22.49 -14.35
N SER A 25 -68.64 23.08 -15.11
CA SER A 25 -67.23 23.22 -14.73
C SER A 25 -66.81 24.67 -14.49
N ILE A 26 -66.00 24.88 -13.44
CA ILE A 26 -65.41 26.16 -13.06
C ILE A 26 -63.90 26.01 -13.05
N PHE A 27 -63.22 26.95 -13.69
CA PHE A 27 -61.77 27.05 -13.72
C PHE A 27 -61.30 28.18 -12.80
N CYS A 28 -60.32 27.90 -11.95
CA CYS A 28 -59.69 28.92 -11.11
C CYS A 28 -58.56 29.62 -11.88
N PRO A 29 -58.64 30.94 -12.15
CA PRO A 29 -57.61 31.68 -12.88
C PRO A 29 -56.31 31.83 -12.09
N TYR A 30 -56.33 31.62 -10.77
CA TYR A 30 -55.17 31.80 -9.90
C TYR A 30 -54.28 30.56 -9.80
N CYS A 31 -54.87 29.36 -9.73
CA CYS A 31 -54.11 28.11 -9.56
C CYS A 31 -54.23 27.12 -10.73
N GLY A 32 -55.03 27.44 -11.75
CA GLY A 32 -55.18 26.62 -12.95
C GLY A 32 -56.01 25.35 -12.77
N GLN A 33 -56.63 25.17 -11.60
CA GLN A 33 -57.42 23.97 -11.31
C GLN A 33 -58.85 24.11 -11.85
N SER A 34 -59.32 23.07 -12.52
CA SER A 34 -60.72 22.93 -12.95
C SER A 34 -61.48 22.06 -11.95
N PHE A 35 -62.66 22.52 -11.57
CA PHE A 35 -63.59 21.82 -10.68
C PHE A 35 -64.92 21.66 -11.40
N ILE A 36 -65.65 20.57 -11.14
CA ILE A 36 -67.00 20.39 -11.66
C ILE A 36 -67.97 20.50 -10.48
N ILE A 37 -68.96 21.40 -10.57
CA ILE A 37 -70.03 21.56 -9.58
C ILE A 37 -71.23 20.76 -10.06
N TYR A 38 -71.54 19.68 -9.34
CA TYR A 38 -72.72 18.86 -9.60
C TYR A 38 -73.91 19.27 -8.73
N ASN A 39 -73.67 19.90 -7.56
CA ASN A 39 -74.65 20.50 -6.65
C ASN A 39 -73.97 21.50 -5.71
N GLU A 40 -74.73 22.36 -5.01
CA GLU A 40 -74.20 23.51 -4.23
C GLU A 40 -73.16 23.15 -3.14
N ASN A 41 -72.98 21.87 -2.77
CA ASN A 41 -72.15 21.44 -1.64
C ASN A 41 -71.08 20.36 -1.94
N GLU A 42 -70.97 19.84 -3.16
CA GLU A 42 -69.96 18.82 -3.51
C GLU A 42 -69.18 19.22 -4.78
N TYR A 43 -67.86 19.22 -4.68
CA TYR A 43 -66.95 19.44 -5.80
C TYR A 43 -65.95 18.30 -5.91
N THR A 44 -65.67 17.85 -7.14
CA THR A 44 -64.65 16.84 -7.42
C THR A 44 -63.38 17.52 -7.92
N VAL A 45 -62.24 17.17 -7.33
CA VAL A 45 -60.91 17.63 -7.76
C VAL A 45 -60.20 16.50 -8.50
N ASN A 46 -59.72 16.76 -9.71
CA ASN A 46 -58.84 15.84 -10.43
C ASN A 46 -57.36 16.18 -10.14
N GLN A 47 -56.65 15.31 -9.40
CA GLN A 47 -55.21 15.44 -9.15
C GLN A 47 -54.46 14.40 -9.99
N ASN A 48 -53.59 14.85 -10.89
CA ASN A 48 -52.66 13.97 -11.61
C ASN A 48 -51.39 13.77 -10.78
N ILE A 49 -51.26 12.60 -10.13
CA ILE A 49 -50.07 12.22 -9.37
C ILE A 49 -49.14 11.41 -10.30
N HIS A 50 -47.95 11.93 -10.57
CA HIS A 50 -46.89 11.19 -11.27
C HIS A 50 -45.96 10.54 -10.23
N THR A 51 -46.01 9.21 -10.10
CA THR A 51 -45.04 8.46 -9.29
C THR A 51 -43.97 7.87 -10.21
N ARG A 52 -42.71 8.24 -10.00
CA ARG A 52 -41.57 7.55 -10.63
C ARG A 52 -41.21 6.34 -9.78
N TYR A 53 -41.35 5.14 -10.34
CA TYR A 53 -40.84 3.92 -9.73
C TYR A 53 -39.41 3.70 -10.22
N THR A 54 -38.44 3.76 -9.32
CA THR A 54 -37.07 3.30 -9.57
C THR A 54 -36.94 1.89 -9.01
N ASP A 55 -36.38 0.97 -9.80
CA ASP A 55 -36.01 -0.35 -9.29
C ASP A 55 -34.79 -0.17 -8.38
N ASP A 56 -35.05 -0.03 -7.09
CA ASP A 56 -34.01 0.20 -6.08
C ASP A 56 -32.98 -0.93 -6.06
N ALA A 57 -33.36 -2.16 -6.44
CA ALA A 57 -32.45 -3.29 -6.50
C ALA A 57 -31.43 -3.15 -7.64
N GLU A 58 -31.83 -2.60 -8.79
CA GLU A 58 -30.93 -2.32 -9.91
C GLU A 58 -29.91 -1.23 -9.55
N VAL A 59 -30.36 -0.15 -8.91
CA VAL A 59 -29.49 0.95 -8.46
C VAL A 59 -28.45 0.46 -7.45
N ILE A 60 -28.85 -0.41 -6.50
CA ILE A 60 -27.93 -1.00 -5.52
C ILE A 60 -26.89 -1.89 -6.22
N LYS A 61 -27.30 -2.72 -7.19
CA LYS A 61 -26.37 -3.57 -7.96
C LYS A 61 -25.36 -2.74 -8.75
N ALA A 62 -25.81 -1.69 -9.42
CA ALA A 62 -24.93 -0.77 -10.17
C ALA A 62 -23.91 -0.09 -9.26
N ASN A 63 -24.34 0.37 -8.08
CA ASN A 63 -23.46 1.01 -7.10
C ASN A 63 -22.41 0.03 -6.53
N ASN A 64 -22.80 -1.22 -6.26
CA ASN A 64 -21.85 -2.23 -5.78
C ASN A 64 -20.80 -2.54 -6.83
N LYS A 65 -21.20 -2.72 -8.10
CA LYS A 65 -20.28 -2.95 -9.22
C LYS A 65 -19.32 -1.77 -9.42
N TYR A 66 -19.81 -0.53 -9.31
CA TYR A 66 -18.95 0.66 -9.36
C TYR A 66 -17.92 0.69 -8.23
N LYS A 67 -18.33 0.37 -6.99
CA LYS A 67 -17.42 0.31 -5.84
C LYS A 67 -16.36 -0.78 -5.99
N GLU A 68 -16.73 -1.95 -6.52
CA GLU A 68 -15.80 -3.04 -6.79
C GLU A 68 -14.76 -2.66 -7.85
N ASN A 69 -15.20 -2.10 -8.97
CA ASN A 69 -14.30 -1.64 -10.03
C ASN A 69 -13.35 -0.55 -9.52
N LYS A 70 -13.88 0.46 -8.80
CA LYS A 70 -13.06 1.53 -8.22
C LYS A 70 -12.03 0.99 -7.23
N ARG A 71 -12.39 0.00 -6.41
CA ARG A 71 -11.46 -0.66 -5.49
C ARG A 71 -10.36 -1.40 -6.26
N ASN A 72 -10.71 -2.14 -7.31
CA ASN A 72 -9.73 -2.84 -8.14
C ASN A 72 -8.79 -1.86 -8.85
N ASP A 73 -9.31 -0.76 -9.40
CA ASP A 73 -8.50 0.28 -10.02
C ASP A 73 -7.49 0.88 -9.04
N ILE A 74 -7.92 1.20 -7.81
CA ILE A 74 -7.04 1.71 -6.75
C ILE A 74 -5.96 0.67 -6.39
N ILE A 75 -6.32 -0.61 -6.26
CA ILE A 75 -5.36 -1.67 -5.95
C ILE A 75 -4.31 -1.80 -7.08
N CYS A 76 -4.73 -1.79 -8.34
CA CYS A 76 -3.82 -1.83 -9.48
C CYS A 76 -2.86 -0.63 -9.49
N LEU A 77 -3.35 0.58 -9.19
CA LEU A 77 -2.50 1.77 -9.10
C LEU A 77 -1.47 1.67 -7.96
N ILE A 78 -1.86 1.14 -6.80
CA ILE A 78 -0.94 0.91 -5.68
C ILE A 78 0.16 -0.10 -6.07
N ILE A 79 -0.22 -1.21 -6.71
CA ILE A 79 0.74 -2.23 -7.17
C ILE A 79 1.73 -1.64 -8.18
N ILE A 80 1.24 -0.83 -9.13
CA ILE A 80 2.09 -0.16 -10.12
C ILE A 80 3.05 0.84 -9.45
N ALA A 81 2.57 1.61 -8.46
CA ALA A 81 3.42 2.54 -7.74
C ALA A 81 4.52 1.82 -6.93
N LEU A 82 4.20 0.69 -6.30
CA LEU A 82 5.16 -0.13 -5.56
C LEU A 82 6.21 -0.76 -6.48
N SER A 83 5.81 -1.27 -7.64
CA SER A 83 6.75 -1.86 -8.61
C SER A 83 7.68 -0.81 -9.21
N ILE A 84 7.18 0.39 -9.52
CA ILE A 84 8.00 1.53 -9.97
C ILE A 84 8.97 1.96 -8.86
N GLY A 85 8.51 2.05 -7.61
CA GLY A 85 9.34 2.38 -6.46
C GLY A 85 10.51 1.42 -6.25
N ALA A 86 10.27 0.11 -6.41
CA ALA A 86 11.32 -0.91 -6.33
C ALA A 86 12.37 -0.79 -7.46
N ILE A 87 11.93 -0.48 -8.68
CA ILE A 87 12.84 -0.27 -9.83
C ILE A 87 13.71 0.98 -9.61
N ILE A 88 13.11 2.07 -9.13
CA ILE A 88 13.84 3.33 -8.85
C ILE A 88 14.83 3.13 -7.70
N ALA A 89 14.44 2.42 -6.64
CA ALA A 89 15.33 2.08 -5.53
C ALA A 89 16.54 1.24 -5.99
N GLY A 90 16.33 0.28 -6.89
CA GLY A 90 17.41 -0.52 -7.48
C GLY A 90 18.38 0.26 -8.38
N ILE A 91 17.99 1.43 -8.89
CA ILE A 91 18.84 2.30 -9.72
C ILE A 91 19.58 3.34 -8.87
N LEU A 92 18.94 3.90 -7.83
CA LEU A 92 19.48 4.99 -7.01
C LEU A 92 20.32 4.54 -5.82
N ILE A 93 20.22 3.28 -5.38
CA ILE A 93 21.07 2.73 -4.32
C ILE A 93 22.29 2.08 -4.99
N PRO A 94 23.51 2.66 -4.94
CA PRO A 94 24.73 1.98 -5.33
C PRO A 94 25.09 0.97 -4.23
N GLY A 95 24.37 -0.15 -4.20
CA GLY A 95 24.55 -1.22 -3.23
C GLY A 95 24.09 -2.52 -3.85
N SER A 96 25.07 -3.35 -4.18
CA SER A 96 24.96 -4.75 -4.61
C SER A 96 24.11 -5.04 -5.86
N ARG A 97 24.53 -4.50 -7.01
CA ARG A 97 24.67 -5.41 -8.18
C ARG A 97 25.75 -6.41 -7.82
N GLY A 98 25.38 -7.46 -7.09
CA GLY A 98 26.30 -8.55 -6.78
C GLY A 98 26.86 -9.08 -8.09
N GLN A 99 28.12 -8.75 -8.38
CA GLN A 99 28.90 -9.47 -9.37
C GLN A 99 28.85 -10.92 -8.91
N ARG A 100 28.17 -11.77 -9.67
CA ARG A 100 28.43 -13.20 -9.62
C ARG A 100 29.79 -13.39 -10.29
N GLU A 101 30.86 -13.12 -9.55
CA GLU A 101 32.18 -13.61 -9.96
C GLU A 101 32.13 -15.13 -9.87
N LEU A 102 32.43 -15.79 -10.99
CA LEU A 102 32.65 -17.23 -11.01
C LEU A 102 33.90 -17.48 -10.18
N ASN A 103 33.74 -17.89 -8.92
CA ASN A 103 34.82 -18.19 -7.98
C ASN A 103 35.45 -19.55 -8.30
N GLU A 104 35.83 -19.77 -9.56
CA GLU A 104 36.53 -20.99 -9.95
C GLU A 104 37.94 -20.97 -9.34
N GLY A 105 38.13 -21.76 -8.28
CA GLY A 105 39.42 -21.93 -7.61
C GLY A 105 39.71 -21.00 -6.43
N LYS A 106 38.84 -20.04 -6.10
CA LYS A 106 38.98 -19.17 -4.93
C LYS A 106 38.42 -19.82 -3.66
N ILE A 107 39.06 -19.53 -2.52
CA ILE A 107 38.76 -20.12 -1.21
C ILE A 107 37.97 -19.10 -0.37
N SER A 108 36.93 -19.55 0.33
CA SER A 108 36.20 -18.70 1.28
C SER A 108 37.06 -18.44 2.52
N GLY A 109 37.13 -17.17 2.96
CA GLY A 109 37.81 -16.80 4.20
C GLY A 109 37.08 -17.20 5.49
N GLY A 110 35.86 -17.74 5.39
CA GLY A 110 35.01 -18.04 6.55
C GLY A 110 34.35 -16.78 7.13
N TYR A 111 33.73 -16.91 8.32
CA TYR A 111 33.11 -15.78 9.01
C TYR A 111 34.03 -15.24 10.10
N TYR A 112 34.47 -14.00 9.98
CA TYR A 112 35.45 -13.38 10.89
C TYR A 112 35.13 -13.58 12.38
N GLN A 113 33.86 -13.37 12.76
CA GLN A 113 33.44 -13.44 14.16
C GLN A 113 33.50 -14.84 14.76
N ASP A 114 33.48 -15.90 13.93
CA ASP A 114 33.61 -17.28 14.40
C ASP A 114 35.07 -17.67 14.67
N LEU A 115 36.02 -16.84 14.24
CA LEU A 115 37.46 -17.13 14.32
C LEU A 115 38.16 -16.27 15.38
N ILE A 116 37.62 -15.10 15.72
CA ILE A 116 38.19 -14.24 16.77
C ILE A 116 37.90 -14.84 18.16
N GLY A 117 38.92 -14.82 19.01
CA GLY A 117 38.84 -15.37 20.37
C GLY A 117 38.95 -16.90 20.45
N GLU A 118 39.05 -17.58 19.31
CA GLU A 118 39.36 -19.00 19.20
C GLU A 118 40.87 -19.25 19.31
N ASP A 119 41.23 -20.50 19.58
CA ASP A 119 42.63 -20.94 19.62
C ASP A 119 43.31 -20.71 18.26
N TYR A 120 44.45 -19.99 18.24
CA TYR A 120 45.10 -19.62 16.98
C TYR A 120 45.55 -20.84 16.16
N ARG A 121 45.81 -21.99 16.80
CA ARG A 121 46.20 -23.23 16.12
C ARG A 121 45.00 -23.83 15.41
N THR A 122 43.81 -23.77 16.03
CA THR A 122 42.55 -24.17 15.40
C THR A 122 42.23 -23.27 14.20
N VAL A 123 42.38 -21.95 14.36
CA VAL A 123 42.15 -20.99 13.27
C VAL A 123 43.15 -21.18 12.13
N LYS A 124 44.43 -21.40 12.44
CA LYS A 124 45.45 -21.74 11.43
C LYS A 124 45.07 -23.02 10.67
N ALA A 125 44.71 -24.09 11.39
CA ALA A 125 44.32 -25.35 10.77
C ALA A 125 43.07 -25.21 9.90
N HIS A 126 42.13 -24.33 10.27
CA HIS A 126 40.97 -24.00 9.45
C HIS A 126 41.38 -23.41 8.10
N PHE A 127 42.28 -22.43 8.08
CA PHE A 127 42.77 -21.82 6.84
C PHE A 127 43.61 -22.78 5.99
N GLU A 128 44.47 -23.58 6.61
CA GLU A 128 45.24 -24.63 5.90
C GLU A 128 44.30 -25.67 5.26
N ALA A 129 43.28 -26.12 6.00
CA ALA A 129 42.29 -27.08 5.49
C ALA A 129 41.40 -26.49 4.39
N ALA A 130 41.14 -25.18 4.42
CA ALA A 130 40.45 -24.46 3.36
C ALA A 130 41.32 -24.35 2.08
N GLY A 131 42.65 -24.48 2.20
CA GLY A 131 43.59 -24.52 1.08
C GLY A 131 44.53 -23.31 1.00
N PHE A 132 44.53 -22.43 2.00
CA PHE A 132 45.49 -21.32 2.05
C PHE A 132 46.90 -21.84 2.34
N THR A 133 47.88 -21.26 1.64
CA THR A 133 49.27 -21.70 1.68
C THR A 133 50.21 -20.70 2.35
N ASN A 134 49.75 -19.47 2.55
CA ASN A 134 50.55 -18.35 3.00
C ASN A 134 49.95 -17.74 4.29
N ILE A 135 50.34 -18.30 5.44
CA ILE A 135 49.82 -17.91 6.76
C ILE A 135 50.96 -17.47 7.66
N GLU A 136 50.88 -16.22 8.11
CA GLU A 136 51.78 -15.57 9.05
C GLU A 136 51.12 -15.49 10.44
N LEU A 137 51.90 -15.76 11.48
CA LEU A 137 51.47 -15.72 12.86
C LEU A 137 52.25 -14.63 13.60
N ILE A 138 51.53 -13.74 14.28
CA ILE A 138 52.10 -12.66 15.07
C ILE A 138 51.69 -12.87 16.54
N ASP A 139 52.67 -13.21 17.38
CA ASP A 139 52.52 -13.22 18.83
C ASP A 139 52.60 -11.77 19.32
N LEU A 140 51.55 -11.29 20.00
CA LEU A 140 51.46 -9.92 20.50
C LEU A 140 52.17 -9.72 21.84
N ASP A 141 52.73 -10.79 22.43
CA ASP A 141 53.60 -10.82 23.61
C ASP A 141 53.23 -9.82 24.72
N ASP A 142 52.01 -9.96 25.24
CA ASP A 142 51.50 -9.19 26.40
C ASP A 142 52.03 -9.70 27.76
N ALA A 143 53.04 -10.58 27.75
CA ALA A 143 53.43 -11.41 28.89
C ALA A 143 54.29 -10.70 29.94
N GLY A 144 53.81 -9.58 30.48
CA GLY A 144 54.25 -9.06 31.77
C GLY A 144 53.68 -9.88 32.93
N LEU A 145 54.38 -10.94 33.36
CA LEU A 145 54.08 -11.79 34.53
C LEU A 145 52.99 -12.89 34.34
N ALA A 146 53.26 -13.81 33.39
CA ALA A 146 53.20 -15.27 33.60
C ALA A 146 51.97 -15.98 34.24
N VAL A 147 50.71 -15.56 34.02
CA VAL A 147 49.55 -16.45 34.33
C VAL A 147 48.42 -16.42 33.26
N TRP A 148 48.45 -15.54 32.27
CA TRP A 148 47.29 -15.30 31.38
C TRP A 148 47.65 -15.28 29.88
N LYS A 149 48.53 -16.18 29.41
CA LYS A 149 48.66 -16.40 27.96
C LYS A 149 47.37 -17.03 27.45
N ASN A 150 46.51 -16.23 26.83
CA ASN A 150 45.33 -16.69 26.14
C ASN A 150 45.72 -16.84 24.68
N GLU A 151 46.15 -18.05 24.26
CA GLU A 151 46.54 -18.49 22.89
C GLU A 151 45.42 -18.27 21.84
N LYS A 152 44.79 -17.12 21.88
CA LYS A 152 43.52 -16.76 21.27
C LYS A 152 43.76 -15.67 20.27
N VAL A 153 43.08 -15.79 19.15
CA VAL A 153 43.17 -14.81 18.06
C VAL A 153 42.55 -13.48 18.49
N GLU A 154 43.31 -12.40 18.33
CA GLU A 154 42.81 -11.03 18.46
C GLU A 154 42.36 -10.46 17.11
N MET A 155 43.13 -10.73 16.05
CA MET A 155 42.88 -10.16 14.73
C MET A 155 43.30 -11.10 13.61
N ILE A 156 42.52 -11.08 12.52
CA ILE A 156 42.83 -11.80 11.29
C ILE A 156 42.77 -10.82 10.12
N SER A 157 43.74 -10.88 9.23
CA SER A 157 43.74 -10.14 7.97
C SER A 157 43.97 -11.10 6.81
N ILE A 158 43.14 -11.02 5.77
CA ILE A 158 43.32 -11.78 4.53
C ILE A 158 43.60 -10.76 3.42
N GLY A 159 44.84 -10.76 2.91
CA GLY A 159 45.26 -9.81 1.87
C GLY A 159 45.17 -8.35 2.30
N GLY A 160 45.27 -8.06 3.61
CA GLY A 160 45.11 -6.72 4.17
C GLY A 160 43.68 -6.37 4.60
N ASN A 161 42.69 -7.23 4.35
CA ASN A 161 41.30 -7.01 4.77
C ASN A 161 41.00 -7.70 6.11
N THR A 162 40.58 -6.92 7.10
CA THR A 162 40.16 -7.38 8.44
C THR A 162 38.63 -7.46 8.60
N SER A 163 37.88 -7.16 7.54
CA SER A 163 36.42 -7.14 7.52
C SER A 163 35.89 -8.07 6.42
N PHE A 164 36.09 -9.37 6.61
CA PHE A 164 35.63 -10.40 5.68
C PHE A 164 34.50 -11.28 6.26
N ASN A 165 33.75 -11.93 5.38
CA ASN A 165 32.67 -12.84 5.71
C ASN A 165 32.63 -14.06 4.76
N SER A 166 31.70 -15.00 5.01
CA SER A 166 31.61 -16.26 4.27
C SER A 166 31.39 -16.11 2.76
N ASN A 167 30.90 -14.95 2.30
CA ASN A 167 30.71 -14.67 0.87
C ASN A 167 31.93 -14.01 0.20
N ASP A 168 33.01 -13.76 0.94
CA ASP A 168 34.25 -13.22 0.41
C ASP A 168 35.20 -14.36 0.04
N TYR A 169 35.74 -14.29 -1.18
CA TYR A 169 36.56 -15.34 -1.78
C TYR A 169 37.94 -14.79 -2.16
N PHE A 170 38.99 -15.54 -1.79
CA PHE A 170 40.38 -15.13 -1.91
C PHE A 170 41.20 -16.18 -2.65
N ASP A 171 42.31 -15.77 -3.26
CA ASP A 171 43.26 -16.70 -3.87
C ASP A 171 44.06 -17.45 -2.79
N SER A 172 44.44 -18.70 -3.05
CA SER A 172 45.08 -19.59 -2.06
C SER A 172 46.47 -19.16 -1.60
N ASP A 173 47.14 -18.29 -2.36
CA ASP A 173 48.45 -17.71 -2.08
C ASP A 173 48.36 -16.34 -1.37
N THR A 174 47.14 -15.82 -1.17
CA THR A 174 46.89 -14.58 -0.42
C THR A 174 47.44 -14.70 0.99
N VAL A 175 48.22 -13.69 1.42
CA VAL A 175 48.79 -13.64 2.77
C VAL A 175 47.66 -13.53 3.80
N ILE A 176 47.63 -14.47 4.72
CA ILE A 176 46.81 -14.43 5.93
C ILE A 176 47.70 -14.07 7.10
N VAL A 177 47.33 -13.04 7.86
CA VAL A 177 48.02 -12.66 9.10
C VAL A 177 47.08 -12.91 10.27
N ILE A 178 47.51 -13.75 11.21
CA ILE A 178 46.78 -14.05 12.45
C ILE A 178 47.58 -13.47 13.61
N SER A 179 47.02 -12.49 14.31
CA SER A 179 47.59 -11.93 15.53
C SER A 179 46.91 -12.52 16.76
N TYR A 180 47.69 -12.96 17.75
CA TYR A 180 47.21 -13.68 18.92
C TYR A 180 48.01 -13.33 20.18
N HIS A 181 47.46 -13.66 21.35
CA HIS A 181 48.05 -13.46 22.69
C HIS A 181 48.58 -14.75 23.34
#